data_AF-A0AAD9VL83-F1
#
_entry.id   AF-A0AAD9VL83-F1
#
_cell.length_a   1.000
_cell.length_b   1.000
_cell.length_c   1.000
_cell.angle_alpha   90.00
_cell.angle_beta   90.00
_cell.angle_gamma   90.00
#
_symmetry.space_group_name_H-M   'P 1'
#
loop_
_entity.id
_entity.type
_entity.pdbx_description
1 polymer ?
#
loop_
_entity_poly.entity_id
_entity_poly.type
_entity_poly.pdbx_seq_one_letter_code
_entity_poly.pdbx_strand_id
1 'polypeptide(L)'
;MKFSYKLSEKWATSNRTKERFLKNNVQWLGQEIEFHENNQEKPTSLRGRKKLSFTDSSNKTKRRRVQNLIDTSAKEEIIHAPQISLYAAGQRDAAAMLKQVTTTTPKRATRIKKVFS
;
A
#
# COMPACT_ATOMS: atom_id res chain seq x y z
N MET A 1 18.93 -4.95 20.10
CA MET A 1 18.56 -3.62 20.67
C MET A 1 18.84 -2.53 19.63
N LYS A 2 18.01 -1.47 19.56
CA LYS A 2 18.14 -0.40 18.55
C LYS A 2 19.37 0.48 18.81
N PHE A 3 20.17 0.76 17.79
CA PHE A 3 21.33 1.67 17.84
C PHE A 3 21.02 3.01 18.52
N SER A 4 19.83 3.58 18.24
CA SER A 4 19.39 4.85 18.83
C SER A 4 19.29 4.84 20.36
N TYR A 5 18.95 3.70 20.97
CA TYR A 5 18.88 3.57 22.42
C TYR A 5 20.29 3.62 23.03
N LYS A 6 21.22 2.80 22.51
CA LYS A 6 22.63 2.82 22.95
C LYS A 6 23.28 4.19 22.73
N LEU A 7 22.93 4.89 21.65
CA LEU A 7 23.39 6.25 21.39
C LEU A 7 22.92 7.22 22.49
N SER A 8 21.64 7.18 22.84
CA SER A 8 21.07 8.06 23.88
C SER A 8 21.70 7.81 25.26
N GLU A 9 21.95 6.55 25.60
CA GLU A 9 22.61 6.13 26.84
C GLU A 9 24.05 6.65 26.91
N LYS A 10 24.86 6.39 25.86
CA LYS A 10 26.26 6.85 25.79
C LYS A 10 26.40 8.37 25.73
N TRP A 11 25.41 9.05 25.15
CA TRP A 11 25.32 10.51 25.17
C TRP A 11 25.07 11.05 26.58
N ALA A 12 24.16 10.42 27.32
CA ALA A 12 23.87 10.78 28.70
C ALA A 12 25.07 10.56 29.63
N THR A 13 25.78 9.42 29.51
CA THR A 13 26.98 9.12 30.34
C THR A 13 28.16 10.05 30.05
N SER A 14 28.17 10.68 28.88
CA SER A 14 29.18 11.67 28.49
C SER A 14 28.83 13.10 28.92
N ASN A 15 27.87 13.25 29.86
CA ASN A 15 27.29 14.54 30.27
C ASN A 15 26.81 15.38 29.09
N ARG A 16 26.37 14.74 28.00
CA ARG A 16 25.94 15.42 26.77
C ARG A 16 26.98 16.41 26.23
N THR A 17 28.26 16.14 26.49
CA THR A 17 29.39 16.94 26.02
C THR A 17 30.03 16.24 24.84
N LYS A 18 30.12 16.92 23.70
CA LYS A 18 30.59 16.35 22.43
C LYS A 18 32.01 15.77 22.53
N GLU A 19 32.94 16.53 23.08
CA GLU A 19 34.35 16.13 23.19
C GLU A 19 34.52 14.88 24.05
N ARG A 20 33.84 14.87 25.21
CA ARG A 20 33.83 13.74 26.14
C ARG A 20 33.21 12.49 25.52
N PHE A 21 32.12 12.69 24.76
CA PHE A 21 31.44 11.61 24.06
C PHE A 21 32.33 10.97 23.00
N LEU A 22 32.95 11.79 22.15
CA LEU A 22 33.86 11.30 21.11
C LEU A 22 35.03 10.57 21.73
N LYS A 23 35.70 11.16 22.73
CA LYS A 23 36.85 10.55 23.41
C LYS A 23 36.52 9.21 24.07
N ASN A 24 35.38 9.09 24.74
CA ASN A 24 35.02 7.89 25.50
C ASN A 24 34.41 6.78 24.64
N ASN A 25 33.91 7.10 23.44
CA ASN A 25 33.18 6.15 22.61
C ASN A 25 33.82 5.91 21.23
N VAL A 26 35.08 6.32 21.01
CA VAL A 26 35.81 6.13 19.75
C VAL A 26 35.70 4.68 19.24
N GLN A 27 36.00 3.71 20.09
CA GLN A 27 35.97 2.29 19.71
C GLN A 27 34.57 1.80 19.33
N TRP A 28 33.53 2.35 19.97
CA TRP A 28 32.14 2.00 19.66
C TRP A 28 31.65 2.66 18.37
N LEU A 29 32.08 3.90 18.10
CA LEU A 29 31.76 4.63 16.88
C LEU A 29 32.47 4.05 15.64
N GLY A 30 33.63 3.42 15.84
CA GLY A 30 34.39 2.77 14.77
C GLY A 30 33.95 1.33 14.45
N GLN A 31 32.92 0.80 15.11
CA GLN A 31 32.39 -0.52 14.77
C GLN A 31 31.61 -0.44 13.46
N GLU A 32 31.83 -1.41 12.57
CA GLU A 32 31.03 -1.57 11.36
C GLU A 32 29.57 -1.88 11.74
N ILE A 33 28.64 -1.11 11.17
CA ILE A 33 27.21 -1.31 11.39
C ILE A 33 26.67 -2.11 10.22
N GLU A 34 26.38 -3.39 10.48
CA GLU A 34 25.72 -4.25 9.51
C GLU A 34 24.21 -4.02 9.53
N PHE A 35 23.70 -3.37 8.50
CA PHE A 35 22.26 -3.23 8.28
C PHE A 35 21.72 -4.51 7.65
N HIS A 36 21.11 -5.35 8.47
CA HIS A 36 20.44 -6.54 8.00
C HIS A 36 19.09 -6.15 7.40
N GLU A 37 18.98 -6.21 6.07
CA GLU A 37 17.70 -6.14 5.37
C GLU A 37 16.86 -7.35 5.78
N ASN A 38 15.91 -7.14 6.68
CA ASN A 38 14.96 -8.18 7.02
C ASN A 38 14.01 -8.37 5.82
N ASN A 39 14.36 -9.28 4.91
CA ASN A 39 13.50 -9.78 3.82
C ASN A 39 12.32 -10.65 4.31
N GLN A 40 12.03 -10.62 5.60
CA GLN A 40 10.83 -11.25 6.15
C GLN A 40 9.67 -10.29 5.89
N GLU A 41 8.66 -10.76 5.16
CA GLU A 41 7.33 -10.13 5.08
C GLU A 41 6.76 -9.99 6.50
N LYS A 42 7.11 -8.89 7.18
CA LYS A 42 6.64 -8.64 8.54
C LYS A 42 5.11 -8.53 8.48
N PRO A 43 4.37 -9.23 9.35
CA PRO A 43 2.94 -9.01 9.45
C PRO A 43 2.73 -7.52 9.72
N THR A 44 1.93 -6.88 8.87
CA THR A 44 1.63 -5.46 9.02
C THR A 44 1.09 -5.22 10.44
N SER A 45 1.83 -4.40 11.20
CA SER A 45 1.51 -3.84 12.52
C SER A 45 1.96 -4.62 13.76
N LEU A 46 3.21 -4.38 14.18
CA LEU A 46 3.58 -4.35 15.61
C LEU A 46 3.45 -2.94 16.23
N ARG A 47 3.16 -1.89 15.42
CA ARG A 47 2.90 -0.53 15.90
C ARG A 47 2.11 0.28 14.85
N GLY A 48 1.11 1.05 15.30
CA GLY A 48 0.29 1.93 14.47
C GLY A 48 -1.19 1.55 14.39
N ARG A 49 -2.00 2.36 13.72
CA ARG A 49 -3.43 2.07 13.48
C ARG A 49 -3.56 0.85 12.57
N LYS A 50 -4.32 -0.16 13.01
CA LYS A 50 -4.62 -1.34 12.20
C LYS A 50 -5.21 -0.92 10.85
N LYS A 51 -4.72 -1.51 9.76
CA LYS A 51 -5.30 -1.30 8.43
C LYS A 51 -6.67 -1.98 8.40
N LEU A 52 -7.69 -1.24 7.98
CA LEU A 52 -9.00 -1.82 7.65
C LEU A 52 -8.88 -2.70 6.41
N SER A 53 -9.77 -3.69 6.31
CA SER A 53 -9.98 -4.48 5.10
C SER A 53 -10.27 -3.57 3.89
N PHE A 54 -10.14 -4.10 2.67
CA PHE A 54 -10.47 -3.31 1.49
C PHE A 54 -11.94 -2.89 1.48
N THR A 55 -12.86 -3.79 1.86
CA THR A 55 -14.30 -3.55 1.87
C THR A 55 -14.70 -2.46 2.88
N ASP A 56 -14.10 -2.46 4.06
CA ASP A 56 -14.46 -1.55 5.16
C ASP A 56 -13.75 -0.19 5.06
N SER A 57 -12.82 -0.06 4.11
CA SER A 57 -12.09 1.19 3.89
C SER A 57 -12.97 2.25 3.20
N SER A 58 -12.68 3.53 3.48
CA SER A 58 -13.32 4.65 2.78
C SER A 58 -13.01 4.65 1.28
N ASN A 59 -13.89 5.24 0.47
CA ASN A 59 -13.69 5.34 -0.99
C ASN A 59 -12.37 6.03 -1.37
N LYS A 60 -11.95 7.06 -0.64
CA LYS A 60 -10.65 7.71 -0.82
C LYS A 60 -9.49 6.73 -0.64
N THR A 61 -9.58 5.87 0.37
CA THR A 61 -8.56 4.86 0.67
C THR A 61 -8.55 3.74 -0.37
N LYS A 62 -9.74 3.26 -0.79
CA LYS A 62 -9.89 2.26 -1.86
C LYS A 62 -9.24 2.74 -3.16
N ARG A 63 -9.54 3.97 -3.59
CA ARG A 63 -8.92 4.60 -4.78
C ARG A 63 -7.40 4.62 -4.69
N ARG A 64 -6.84 5.11 -3.58
CA ARG A 64 -5.38 5.13 -3.37
C ARG A 64 -4.75 3.74 -3.40
N ARG A 65 -5.43 2.71 -2.86
CA ARG A 65 -4.92 1.33 -2.86
C ARG A 65 -4.89 0.73 -4.28
N VAL A 66 -5.87 1.06 -5.11
CA VAL A 66 -5.98 0.54 -6.49
C VAL A 66 -5.16 1.37 -7.48
N GLN A 67 -4.69 2.56 -7.11
CA GLN A 67 -3.96 3.46 -8.01
C GLN A 67 -2.75 2.80 -8.69
N ASN A 68 -1.91 2.08 -7.94
CA ASN A 68 -0.76 1.38 -8.51
C ASN A 68 -1.17 0.35 -9.58
N LEU A 69 -2.26 -0.40 -9.33
CA LEU A 69 -2.80 -1.34 -10.30
C LEU A 69 -3.30 -0.62 -11.56
N ILE A 70 -3.92 0.55 -11.41
CA ILE A 70 -4.38 1.36 -12.54
C ILE A 70 -3.20 1.91 -13.36
N ASP A 71 -2.12 2.32 -12.70
CA ASP A 71 -0.96 2.91 -13.36
C ASP A 71 -0.11 1.86 -14.09
N THR A 72 -0.13 0.61 -13.62
CA THR A 72 0.70 -0.48 -14.17
C THR A 72 0.00 -1.28 -15.27
N SER A 73 -1.32 -1.43 -15.20
CA SER A 73 -2.09 -2.30 -16.11
C SER A 73 -2.75 -1.54 -17.24
N ALA A 74 -2.96 -2.22 -18.38
CA ALA A 74 -3.72 -1.65 -19.49
C ALA A 74 -5.21 -1.49 -19.12
N LYS A 75 -5.85 -0.48 -19.69
CA LYS A 75 -7.26 -0.17 -19.38
C LYS A 75 -8.21 -1.30 -19.74
N GLU A 76 -7.93 -1.97 -20.86
CA GLU A 76 -8.69 -3.11 -21.37
C GLU A 76 -8.63 -4.28 -20.40
N GLU A 77 -7.45 -4.56 -19.84
CA GLU A 77 -7.24 -5.60 -18.83
C GLU A 77 -8.01 -5.30 -17.54
N ILE A 78 -7.98 -4.05 -17.08
CA ILE A 78 -8.71 -3.60 -15.88
C ILE A 78 -10.22 -3.77 -16.06
N ILE A 79 -10.74 -3.59 -17.27
CA ILE A 79 -12.17 -3.77 -17.58
C ILE A 79 -12.54 -5.26 -17.72
N HIS A 80 -11.65 -6.07 -18.30
CA HIS A 80 -11.90 -7.48 -18.56
C HIS A 80 -11.73 -8.36 -17.31
N ALA A 81 -10.78 -8.02 -16.42
CA ALA A 81 -10.51 -8.80 -15.20
C ALA A 81 -11.76 -8.99 -14.29
N PRO A 82 -12.59 -7.96 -14.03
CA PRO A 82 -13.85 -8.12 -13.32
C PRO A 82 -14.81 -9.11 -13.99
N GLN A 83 -14.87 -9.17 -15.33
CA GLN A 83 -15.76 -10.10 -16.03
C GLN A 83 -15.36 -11.55 -15.74
N ILE A 84 -14.05 -11.85 -15.87
CA ILE A 84 -13.51 -13.17 -15.55
C ILE A 84 -13.80 -13.53 -14.09
N SER A 85 -13.55 -12.58 -13.17
CA SER A 85 -13.80 -12.80 -11.74
C SER A 85 -15.27 -13.10 -11.44
N LEU A 86 -16.21 -12.41 -12.09
CA LEU A 86 -17.64 -12.63 -11.93
C LEU A 86 -18.09 -13.97 -12.52
N TYR A 87 -17.53 -14.37 -13.68
CA TYR A 87 -17.78 -15.69 -14.25
C TYR A 87 -17.28 -16.81 -13.33
N ALA A 88 -16.08 -16.67 -12.77
CA ALA A 88 -15.52 -17.63 -11.81
C ALA A 88 -16.38 -17.73 -10.53
N ALA A 89 -16.98 -16.63 -10.10
CA ALA A 89 -17.92 -16.59 -8.98
C ALA A 89 -19.34 -17.10 -9.33
N GLY A 90 -19.59 -17.54 -10.57
CA GLY A 90 -20.89 -18.01 -11.04
C GLY A 90 -21.91 -16.90 -11.34
N GLN A 91 -21.52 -15.63 -11.22
CA GLN A 91 -22.40 -14.47 -11.43
C GLN A 91 -22.46 -14.07 -12.92
N ARG A 92 -23.02 -14.95 -13.74
CA ARG A 92 -23.05 -14.80 -15.22
C ARG A 92 -23.77 -13.54 -15.68
N ASP A 93 -24.90 -13.21 -15.07
CA ASP A 93 -25.70 -12.03 -15.44
C ASP A 93 -24.96 -10.73 -15.14
N ALA A 94 -24.28 -10.66 -13.98
CA ALA A 94 -23.45 -9.51 -13.63
C ALA A 94 -22.28 -9.31 -14.61
N ALA A 95 -21.62 -10.40 -15.02
CA ALA A 95 -20.57 -10.35 -16.04
C ALA A 95 -21.11 -9.89 -17.40
N ALA A 96 -22.28 -10.38 -17.82
CA ALA A 96 -22.94 -10.00 -19.06
C ALA A 96 -23.33 -8.51 -19.05
N MET A 97 -23.88 -8.01 -17.95
CA MET A 97 -24.20 -6.59 -17.77
C MET A 97 -22.95 -5.71 -17.85
N LEU A 98 -21.86 -6.11 -17.19
CA LEU A 98 -20.62 -5.34 -17.25
C LEU A 98 -20.09 -5.25 -18.68
N LYS A 99 -20.16 -6.34 -19.46
CA LYS A 99 -19.80 -6.36 -20.88
C LYS A 99 -20.67 -5.43 -21.74
N GLN A 100 -21.98 -5.44 -21.53
CA GLN A 100 -22.89 -4.55 -22.25
C GLN A 100 -22.61 -3.08 -21.93
N VAL A 101 -22.42 -2.75 -20.66
CA VAL A 101 -22.14 -1.37 -20.20
C VAL A 101 -20.84 -0.83 -20.79
N THR A 102 -19.82 -1.67 -20.92
CA THR A 102 -18.50 -1.22 -21.40
C THR A 102 -18.37 -1.18 -22.92
N THR A 103 -19.13 -2.01 -23.64
CA THR A 103 -18.98 -2.19 -25.10
C THR A 103 -20.11 -1.54 -25.89
N THR A 104 -21.35 -1.70 -25.45
CA THR A 104 -22.56 -1.42 -26.25
C THR A 104 -23.26 -0.16 -25.76
N THR A 105 -23.28 0.09 -24.45
CA THR A 105 -24.04 1.19 -23.88
C THR A 105 -23.40 2.56 -24.18
N PRO A 106 -24.17 3.54 -24.66
CA PRO A 106 -23.67 4.90 -24.85
C PRO A 106 -23.21 5.52 -23.52
N LYS A 107 -22.05 6.20 -23.52
CA LYS A 107 -21.49 6.83 -22.30
C LYS A 107 -22.34 7.96 -21.70
N ARG A 108 -23.18 8.62 -22.51
CA ARG A 108 -23.98 9.78 -22.07
C ARG A 108 -25.38 9.37 -21.67
N ALA A 109 -25.81 9.77 -20.47
CA ALA A 109 -27.16 9.49 -19.95
C ALA A 109 -28.28 9.96 -20.89
N THR A 110 -28.10 11.11 -21.55
CA THR A 110 -29.07 11.62 -22.53
C THR A 110 -29.27 10.70 -23.73
N ARG A 111 -28.22 9.97 -24.15
CA ARG A 111 -28.31 8.98 -25.24
C ARG A 111 -28.90 7.66 -24.75
N ILE A 112 -28.57 7.25 -23.52
CA ILE A 112 -29.18 6.08 -22.89
C ILE A 112 -30.70 6.29 -22.83
N LYS A 113 -31.16 7.44 -22.31
CA LYS A 113 -32.60 7.75 -22.21
C LYS A 113 -33.32 7.65 -23.55
N LYS A 114 -32.69 8.07 -24.67
CA LYS A 114 -33.28 7.97 -26.01
C LYS A 114 -33.43 6.54 -26.54
N VAL A 115 -32.65 5.57 -26.04
CA VAL A 115 -32.73 4.17 -26.48
C VAL A 115 -33.83 3.42 -25.73
N PHE A 116 -34.17 3.85 -24.51
CA PHE A 116 -35.13 3.19 -23.62
C PHE A 116 -36.46 3.93 -23.47
N SER A 117 -36.61 5.08 -24.12
CA SER A 117 -37.80 5.94 -24.06
C SER A 117 -38.47 6.00 -25.42
#